data_AF-H3A5C8-F1
#
_entry.id   AF-H3A5C8-F1
#
_cell.length_a   1.000
_cell.length_b   1.000
_cell.length_c   1.000
_cell.angle_alpha   90.00
_cell.angle_beta   90.00
_cell.angle_gamma   90.00
#
_symmetry.space_group_name_H-M   'P 1'
#
loop_
_entity.id
_entity.type
_entity.pdbx_description
1 polymer ?
#
loop_
_entity_poly.entity_id
_entity_poly.type
_entity_poly.pdbx_seq_one_letter_code
_entity_poly.pdbx_strand_id
1 'polypeptide(L)'
;NFRPITCLPTIHKLLTSVIMTKIGVHVAENNILTVEENGCKKGSWGCKELLLIDSIITNQVSHVMRNISITWVHYNKVFDLVPHSWLIHILRMYKVNEKVIALLSTLMQMWRTRLHEVLVDNGTRPNLSASK
;
A
#
# COMPACT_ATOMS: atom_id res chain seq x y z
N ASN A 1 -18.80 -3.07 3.71
CA ASN A 1 -17.39 -2.93 3.29
C ASN A 1 -16.56 -2.40 4.46
N PHE A 2 -16.01 -3.29 5.29
CA PHE A 2 -15.07 -2.89 6.34
C PHE A 2 -13.63 -2.99 5.80
N ARG A 3 -12.82 -1.96 6.06
CA ARG A 3 -11.38 -2.01 5.82
C ARG A 3 -10.69 -2.12 7.18
N PRO A 4 -10.14 -3.29 7.55
CA PRO A 4 -9.39 -3.41 8.79
C PRO A 4 -8.16 -2.49 8.74
N ILE A 5 -7.89 -1.77 9.82
CA ILE A 5 -6.71 -0.93 9.98
C ILE A 5 -5.89 -1.51 11.13
N THR A 6 -4.65 -1.88 10.84
CA THR A 6 -3.75 -2.43 11.87
C THR A 6 -3.06 -1.30 12.63
N CYS A 7 -3.31 -1.23 13.94
CA CYS A 7 -2.59 -0.32 14.83
C CYS A 7 -1.21 -0.90 15.15
N LEU A 8 -0.15 -0.29 14.60
CA LEU A 8 1.23 -0.71 14.83
C LEU A 8 1.84 -0.03 16.07
N PRO A 9 2.67 -0.75 16.86
CA PRO A 9 3.45 -0.16 17.95
C PRO A 9 4.38 0.95 17.48
N THR A 10 4.66 1.94 18.33
CA THR A 10 5.50 3.11 18.00
C THR A 10 6.90 2.70 17.52
N ILE A 11 7.51 1.70 18.14
CA ILE A 11 8.83 1.19 17.75
C ILE A 11 8.80 0.65 16.31
N HIS A 12 7.74 -0.08 15.94
CA HIS A 12 7.59 -0.59 14.58
C HIS A 12 7.44 0.55 13.58
N LYS A 13 6.61 1.56 13.89
CA LYS A 13 6.43 2.74 13.04
C LYS A 13 7.76 3.48 12.83
N LEU A 14 8.52 3.70 13.90
CA LEU A 14 9.83 4.34 13.84
C LEU A 14 10.79 3.56 12.94
N LEU A 15 10.92 2.24 13.15
CA LEU A 15 11.77 1.38 12.33
C LEU A 15 11.37 1.45 10.85
N THR A 16 10.09 1.29 10.54
CA THR A 16 9.60 1.37 9.15
C THR A 16 9.80 2.75 8.52
N SER A 17 9.78 3.83 9.31
CA SER A 17 10.06 5.18 8.83
C SER A 17 11.53 5.36 8.42
N VAL A 18 12.46 4.80 9.19
CA VAL A 18 13.89 4.79 8.85
C VAL A 18 14.14 4.00 7.57
N ILE A 19 13.53 2.80 7.45
CA ILE A 19 13.63 1.97 6.24
C ILE A 19 13.06 2.70 5.03
N MET A 20 11.86 3.29 5.16
CA MET A 20 11.20 4.06 4.09
C MET A 20 12.09 5.21 3.62
N THR A 21 12.75 5.92 4.54
CA THR A 21 13.66 7.01 4.18
C THR A 21 14.84 6.50 3.36
N LYS A 22 15.45 5.37 3.74
CA LYS A 22 16.59 4.80 3.00
C LYS A 22 16.19 4.30 1.60
N ILE A 23 15.06 3.62 1.49
CA ILE A 23 14.53 3.18 0.19
C ILE A 23 14.15 4.40 -0.67
N GLY A 24 13.55 5.42 -0.06
CA GLY A 24 13.15 6.64 -0.77
C GLY A 24 14.33 7.39 -1.39
N VAL A 25 15.48 7.46 -0.71
CA VAL A 25 16.72 8.02 -1.27
C VAL A 25 17.16 7.22 -2.50
N HIS A 26 17.23 5.89 -2.39
CA HIS A 26 17.60 5.02 -3.51
C HIS A 26 16.65 5.16 -4.71
N VAL A 27 15.34 5.24 -4.44
CA VAL A 27 14.31 5.46 -5.48
C VAL A 27 14.52 6.78 -6.21
N ALA A 28 14.84 7.85 -5.49
CA ALA A 28 15.06 9.17 -6.07
C ALA A 28 16.37 9.24 -6.88
N GLU A 29 17.48 8.77 -6.31
CA GLU A 29 18.81 8.81 -6.95
C GLU A 29 18.85 8.00 -8.25
N ASN A 30 18.06 6.92 -8.33
CA ASN A 30 18.01 6.04 -9.50
C ASN A 30 16.81 6.30 -10.42
N ASN A 31 16.01 7.34 -10.17
CA ASN A 31 14.80 7.67 -10.94
C ASN A 31 13.89 6.44 -11.17
N ILE A 32 13.66 5.64 -10.11
CA ILE A 32 12.92 4.37 -10.22
C ILE A 32 11.44 4.59 -10.54
N LEU A 33 10.83 5.62 -9.96
CA LEU A 33 9.41 5.92 -10.15
C LEU A 33 9.20 6.92 -11.30
N THR A 34 8.15 6.71 -12.08
CA THR A 34 7.77 7.65 -13.14
C THR A 34 7.07 8.90 -12.57
N VAL A 35 6.81 9.88 -13.43
CA VAL A 35 6.13 11.12 -13.03
C VAL A 35 4.64 10.91 -12.79
N GLU A 36 4.05 9.91 -13.43
CA GLU A 36 2.64 9.53 -13.33
C GLU A 36 2.35 8.75 -12.03
N GLU A 37 3.37 8.09 -11.46
CA GLU A 37 3.29 7.33 -10.22
C GLU A 37 3.21 8.23 -8.97
N ASN A 38 2.04 8.83 -8.79
CA ASN A 38 1.75 9.75 -7.69
C ASN A 38 1.24 9.05 -6.41
N GLY A 39 1.02 7.73 -6.48
CA GLY A 39 0.59 6.94 -5.32
C GLY A 39 1.66 6.87 -4.24
N CYS A 40 1.32 7.28 -3.00
CA CYS A 40 2.18 7.18 -1.83
C CYS A 40 3.58 7.83 -1.98
N LYS A 41 3.76 8.70 -2.97
CA LYS A 41 5.01 9.40 -3.27
C LYS A 41 5.12 10.68 -2.42
N LYS A 42 6.28 10.91 -1.84
CA LYS A 42 6.52 12.11 -1.01
C LYS A 42 6.37 13.37 -1.87
N GLY A 43 5.56 14.32 -1.41
CA GLY A 43 5.30 15.58 -2.09
C GLY A 43 4.24 15.53 -3.19
N SER A 44 3.67 14.37 -3.49
CA SER A 44 2.53 14.22 -4.41
C SER A 44 1.20 14.33 -3.66
N TRP A 45 0.16 14.78 -4.37
CA TRP A 45 -1.21 14.84 -3.88
C TRP A 45 -2.00 13.55 -4.20
N GLY A 46 -1.36 12.58 -4.86
CA GLY A 46 -1.89 11.25 -5.14
C GLY A 46 -3.18 11.29 -5.93
N CYS A 47 -4.24 10.70 -5.37
CA CYS A 47 -5.55 10.64 -6.04
C CYS A 47 -6.13 12.04 -6.34
N LYS A 48 -5.78 13.07 -5.56
CA LYS A 48 -6.27 14.43 -5.82
C LYS A 48 -5.73 15.02 -7.12
N GLU A 49 -4.46 14.76 -7.45
CA GLU A 49 -3.87 15.13 -8.74
C GLU A 49 -4.62 14.44 -9.89
N LEU A 50 -4.90 13.14 -9.74
CA LEU A 50 -5.63 12.37 -10.76
C LEU A 50 -7.07 12.91 -10.96
N LEU A 51 -7.77 13.24 -9.88
CA LEU A 51 -9.11 13.83 -9.95
C LEU A 51 -9.11 15.22 -10.62
N LEU A 52 -8.07 16.03 -10.37
CA LEU A 52 -7.92 17.33 -11.04
C LEU A 52 -7.70 17.16 -12.54
N ILE A 53 -6.83 16.23 -12.93
CA ILE A 53 -6.57 15.90 -14.35
C ILE A 53 -7.86 15.43 -15.02
N ASP A 54 -8.59 14.52 -14.39
CA ASP A 54 -9.86 14.00 -14.90
C ASP A 54 -10.91 15.11 -15.08
N SER A 55 -10.99 16.05 -14.13
CA SER A 55 -11.87 17.22 -14.23
C SER A 55 -11.50 18.14 -15.40
N ILE A 56 -10.19 18.38 -15.63
CA ILE A 56 -9.72 19.21 -16.74
C ILE A 56 -10.03 18.54 -18.08
N ILE A 57 -9.72 17.25 -18.21
CA ILE A 57 -9.97 16.48 -19.44
C ILE A 57 -11.46 16.46 -19.75
N THR A 58 -12.30 16.16 -18.77
CA THR A 58 -13.76 16.12 -18.94
C THR A 58 -14.31 17.46 -19.40
N ASN A 59 -13.82 18.57 -18.81
CA ASN A 59 -14.26 19.91 -19.18
C ASN A 59 -13.84 20.29 -20.62
N GLN A 60 -12.61 19.95 -21.02
CA GLN A 60 -12.14 20.18 -22.38
C GLN A 60 -12.96 19.38 -23.41
N VAL A 61 -13.28 18.12 -23.10
CA VAL A 61 -14.11 17.28 -23.95
C VAL A 61 -15.51 17.88 -24.11
N SER A 62 -16.13 18.36 -23.03
CA SER A 62 -17.44 19.01 -23.12
C SER A 62 -17.44 20.30 -23.93
N HIS A 63 -16.35 21.08 -23.88
CA HIS A 63 -16.25 22.34 -24.62
C HIS A 63 -15.88 22.18 -26.11
N VAL A 64 -15.06 21.17 -26.46
CA VAL A 64 -14.51 21.00 -27.81
C VAL A 64 -15.21 19.87 -28.59
N MET A 65 -16.20 19.20 -27.97
CA MET A 65 -16.93 18.05 -28.55
C MET A 65 -16.03 16.96 -29.14
N ARG A 66 -14.97 16.61 -28.41
CA ARG A 66 -14.06 15.53 -28.80
C ARG A 66 -14.57 14.18 -28.28
N ASN A 67 -14.47 13.14 -29.08
CA ASN A 67 -14.70 11.78 -28.60
C ASN A 67 -13.54 11.34 -27.71
N ILE A 68 -13.85 10.89 -26.49
CA ILE A 68 -12.87 10.33 -25.55
C ILE A 68 -13.35 8.97 -25.06
N SER A 69 -12.43 8.07 -24.77
CA SER A 69 -12.70 6.83 -24.06
C SER A 69 -11.70 6.70 -22.93
N ILE A 70 -12.20 6.56 -21.70
CA ILE A 70 -11.40 6.43 -20.48
C ILE A 70 -11.67 5.06 -19.87
N THR A 71 -10.64 4.41 -19.34
CA THR A 71 -10.74 3.14 -18.63
C THR A 71 -10.05 3.25 -17.29
N TRP A 72 -10.77 2.96 -16.22
CA TRP A 72 -10.25 2.96 -14.85
C TRP A 72 -10.02 1.52 -14.41
N VAL A 73 -8.77 1.22 -14.02
CA VAL A 73 -8.40 -0.10 -13.50
C VAL A 73 -8.20 0.02 -11.99
N HIS A 74 -9.00 -0.72 -11.22
CA HIS A 74 -8.88 -0.75 -9.76
C HIS A 74 -8.72 -2.19 -9.27
N TYR A 75 -7.64 -2.44 -8.55
CA TYR A 75 -7.39 -3.74 -7.93
C TYR A 75 -8.06 -3.83 -6.56
N ASN A 76 -8.81 -4.90 -6.33
CA ASN A 76 -9.43 -5.16 -5.05
C ASN A 76 -8.36 -5.51 -3.99
N LYS A 77 -8.41 -4.88 -2.81
CA LYS A 77 -7.60 -5.27 -1.62
C LYS A 77 -6.11 -5.52 -1.91
N VAL A 78 -5.45 -4.67 -2.69
CA VAL A 78 -4.02 -4.86 -3.07
C VAL A 78 -3.11 -5.13 -1.87
N PHE A 79 -3.31 -4.41 -0.76
CA PHE A 79 -2.51 -4.59 0.45
C PHE A 79 -2.67 -5.97 1.10
N ASP A 80 -3.81 -6.63 0.90
CA ASP A 80 -4.10 -7.97 1.44
C ASP A 80 -3.75 -9.09 0.45
N LEU A 81 -3.71 -8.80 -0.86
CA LEU A 81 -3.57 -9.81 -1.92
C LEU A 81 -2.16 -9.95 -2.48
N VAL A 82 -1.30 -8.93 -2.37
CA VAL A 82 0.05 -9.00 -2.93
C VAL A 82 0.90 -10.01 -2.15
N PRO A 83 1.43 -11.08 -2.79
CA PRO A 83 2.26 -12.05 -2.09
C PRO A 83 3.59 -11.45 -1.64
N HIS A 84 4.04 -11.80 -0.43
CA HIS A 84 5.33 -11.33 0.10
C HIS A 84 6.52 -11.68 -0.81
N SER A 85 6.47 -12.82 -1.52
CA SER A 85 7.50 -13.21 -2.49
C SER A 85 7.67 -12.20 -3.62
N TRP A 86 6.57 -11.63 -4.11
CA TRP A 86 6.59 -10.59 -5.15
C TRP A 86 7.19 -9.29 -4.65
N LEU A 87 6.91 -8.89 -3.39
CA LEU A 87 7.54 -7.72 -2.78
C LEU A 87 9.06 -7.87 -2.72
N ILE A 88 9.56 -9.04 -2.28
CA ILE A 88 10.99 -9.32 -2.27
C ILE A 88 11.59 -9.30 -3.68
N HIS A 89 10.89 -9.87 -4.66
CA HIS A 89 11.35 -9.87 -6.05
C HIS A 89 11.47 -8.45 -6.62
N ILE A 90 10.48 -7.58 -6.38
CA ILE A 90 10.49 -6.18 -6.81
C ILE A 90 11.64 -5.41 -6.17
N LEU A 91 11.90 -5.60 -4.88
CA LEU A 91 13.00 -4.93 -4.19
C LEU A 91 14.37 -5.33 -4.79
N ARG A 92 14.55 -6.60 -5.14
CA ARG A 92 15.76 -7.09 -5.81
C ARG A 92 15.89 -6.56 -7.23
N MET A 93 14.79 -6.52 -7.99
CA MET A 93 14.75 -5.99 -9.36
C MET A 93 15.20 -4.52 -9.39
N TYR A 94 14.76 -3.72 -8.42
CA TYR A 94 15.17 -2.33 -8.26
C TYR A 94 16.49 -2.15 -7.51
N LYS A 95 17.24 -3.23 -7.25
CA LYS A 95 18.57 -3.20 -6.63
C LYS A 95 18.62 -2.53 -5.25
N VAL A 96 17.54 -2.69 -4.46
CA VAL A 96 17.55 -2.28 -3.05
C VAL A 96 18.59 -3.13 -2.30
N ASN A 97 19.25 -2.52 -1.31
CA ASN A 97 20.30 -3.19 -0.54
C ASN A 97 19.81 -4.50 0.11
N GLU A 98 20.53 -5.60 -0.10
CA GLU A 98 20.15 -6.94 0.41
C GLU A 98 19.95 -7.01 1.92
N LYS A 99 20.65 -6.19 2.73
CA LYS A 99 20.42 -6.13 4.18
C LYS A 99 19.03 -5.58 4.52
N VAL A 100 18.57 -4.59 3.76
CA VAL A 100 17.21 -4.03 3.90
C VAL A 100 16.17 -5.06 3.45
N ILE A 101 16.44 -5.76 2.35
CA ILE A 101 15.56 -6.83 1.85
C ILE A 101 15.44 -7.95 2.88
N ALA A 102 16.57 -8.40 3.45
CA ALA A 102 16.59 -9.43 4.50
C ALA A 102 15.78 -8.99 5.73
N LEU A 103 15.99 -7.75 6.20
CA LEU A 103 15.25 -7.19 7.33
C LEU A 103 13.74 -7.16 7.04
N LEU A 104 13.32 -6.67 5.88
CA LEU A 104 11.92 -6.63 5.47
C LEU A 104 11.31 -8.03 5.37
N SER A 105 12.05 -9.00 4.82
CA SER A 105 11.63 -10.40 4.75
C SER A 105 11.37 -10.98 6.14
N THR A 106 12.25 -10.72 7.11
CA THR A 106 12.06 -11.15 8.50
C THR A 106 10.85 -10.48 9.13
N LEU A 107 10.70 -9.16 8.98
CA LEU A 107 9.58 -8.41 9.54
C LEU A 107 8.23 -8.91 9.01
N MET A 108 8.13 -9.17 7.70
CA MET A 108 6.90 -9.70 7.10
C MET A 108 6.51 -11.09 7.62
N GLN A 109 7.48 -11.95 7.94
CA GLN A 109 7.22 -13.28 8.52
C GLN A 109 6.80 -13.22 10.00
N MET A 110 7.27 -12.20 10.72
CA MET A 110 6.94 -12.01 12.13
C MET A 110 5.56 -11.38 12.34
N TRP A 111 4.95 -10.84 11.29
CA TRP A 111 3.69 -10.12 11.39
C TRP A 111 2.56 -11.09 11.74
N ARG A 112 1.97 -10.91 12.92
CA ARG A 112 0.82 -11.70 13.40
C ARG A 112 -0.26 -10.75 13.88
N THR A 113 -1.46 -10.88 13.34
CA THR A 113 -2.65 -10.15 13.81
C THR A 113 -3.43 -11.08 14.74
N ARG A 114 -3.54 -10.72 16.02
CA ARG A 114 -4.46 -11.40 16.94
C ARG A 114 -5.73 -10.55 17.06
N LEU A 115 -6.84 -11.09 16.59
CA LEU A 115 -8.15 -10.50 16.81
C LEU A 115 -8.66 -10.98 18.17
N HIS A 116 -8.81 -10.05 19.11
CA HIS A 116 -9.48 -10.33 20.37
C HIS A 116 -10.96 -10.03 20.19
N GLU A 117 -11.77 -11.08 20.02
CA GLU A 117 -13.23 -10.96 20.10
C GLU A 117 -13.60 -10.86 21.58
N VAL A 118 -14.06 -9.69 22.02
CA VAL A 118 -14.69 -9.56 23.32
C VAL A 118 -16.11 -10.08 23.16
N LEU A 119 -16.31 -11.36 23.47
CA LEU A 119 -17.65 -11.89 23.65
C LEU A 119 -18.27 -11.14 24.83
N VAL A 120 -19.24 -10.28 24.55
CA VAL A 120 -20.15 -9.80 25.60
C VAL A 120 -20.93 -11.04 26.04
N ASP A 121 -20.62 -11.53 27.24
CA ASP A 121 -21.21 -12.74 27.79
C ASP A 121 -22.70 -12.50 28.10
N ASN A 122 -23.55 -12.69 27.08
CA ASN A 122 -24.95 -13.03 27.30
C ASN A 122 -25.05 -14.55 27.40
N GLY A 123 -24.36 -15.13 28.38
CA GLY A 123 -24.51 -16.49 28.87
C GLY A 123 -24.81 -17.55 27.83
N THR A 124 -23.90 -17.84 26.90
CA THR A 124 -23.74 -19.18 26.28
C THR A 124 -22.52 -19.19 25.35
N ARG A 125 -21.56 -20.08 25.63
CA ARG A 125 -20.35 -20.26 24.80
C ARG A 125 -20.67 -21.05 23.53
N PRO A 126 -19.99 -20.73 22.42
CA PRO A 126 -19.49 -21.78 21.55
C PRO A 126 -17.96 -21.70 21.41
N ASN A 127 -17.31 -22.85 21.51
CA ASN A 127 -15.93 -23.04 21.08
C ASN A 127 -15.86 -22.90 19.56
N LEU A 128 -15.12 -21.92 19.05
CA LEU A 128 -14.62 -21.94 17.67
C LEU A 128 -13.14 -21.60 17.65
N SER A 129 -12.33 -22.62 17.40
CA SER A 129 -10.96 -22.47 16.95
C SER A 129 -10.96 -22.13 15.46
N ALA A 130 -10.48 -20.94 15.10
CA ALA A 130 -10.10 -20.64 13.73
C ALA A 130 -8.62 -20.22 13.73
N SER A 131 -7.76 -21.09 13.19
CA SER A 131 -6.39 -20.72 12.80
C SER A 131 -6.39 -20.22 11.35
N LYS A 132 -5.67 -19.13 11.11
CA LYS A 132 -5.01 -18.86 9.82
C LYS A 132 -3.51 -18.75 10.10
#